data_AF-A0A8T5EEM4-F1
#
_entry.id   AF-A0A8T5EEM4-F1
#
_cell.length_a   1.000
_cell.length_b   1.000
_cell.length_c   1.000
_cell.angle_alpha   90.00
_cell.angle_beta   90.00
_cell.angle_gamma   90.00
#
_symmetry.space_group_name_H-M   'P 1'
#
loop_
_entity.id
_entity.type
_entity.pdbx_description
1 polymer ?
#
loop_
_entity_poly.entity_id
_entity_poly.type
_entity_poly.pdbx_seq_one_letter_code
_entity_poly.pdbx_strand_id
1 'polypeptide(L)'
;TEIQVFGGAFSSQSGGQALAYYSKVNNRSYRLKWEDIAAKCASIMLEDKGAALPKVGSVEPQWKLENAAPTKHSHHPLSNPTSPAFGRWKMNSVEMCLISSDLILRIVKEIYPFVQTNIETDRQYCWKNIPEEIGIVWDAIADSSKELFLSSEEHIIVSNPSDWIGLGDELLSIQGLGSIKSCQSMDENGGIIMQFYGGVHPALGSGKLLAAWQRSEGRDGHVEWSENNGTQQLIIKSRRIIAKE
;
A
#
# COMPACT_ATOMS: atom_id res chain seq x y z
N THR A 1 -1.11 33.05 -3.70
CA THR A 1 0.01 32.65 -4.59
C THR A 1 -0.50 31.62 -5.58
N GLU A 2 -0.20 31.79 -6.87
CA GLU A 2 -0.53 30.80 -7.91
C GLU A 2 0.76 30.11 -8.37
N ILE A 3 0.72 28.78 -8.50
CA ILE A 3 1.85 27.93 -8.87
C ILE A 3 1.38 26.98 -9.97
N GLN A 4 2.08 26.94 -11.11
CA GLN A 4 1.82 25.97 -12.16
C GLN A 4 2.71 24.74 -11.99
N VAL A 5 2.10 23.56 -12.01
CA VAL A 5 2.79 22.27 -11.92
C VAL A 5 2.60 21.49 -13.21
N PHE A 6 3.71 21.22 -13.87
CA PHE A 6 3.77 20.41 -15.08
C PHE A 6 4.03 18.95 -14.70
N GLY A 7 3.14 18.03 -15.09
CA GLY A 7 3.10 16.72 -14.45
C GLY A 7 1.98 15.84 -14.97
N GLY A 8 0.74 16.34 -14.88
CA GLY A 8 -0.50 15.60 -15.20
C GLY A 8 -0.80 14.50 -14.18
N ALA A 9 0.14 13.58 -13.98
CA ALA A 9 0.04 12.59 -12.93
C ALA A 9 0.25 13.25 -11.56
N PHE A 10 -0.68 12.98 -10.62
CA PHE A 10 -0.57 13.35 -9.21
C PHE A 10 -0.73 14.85 -8.87
N SER A 11 -1.49 15.63 -9.66
CA SER A 11 -1.70 17.06 -9.42
C SER A 11 -2.17 17.41 -8.00
N SER A 12 -3.10 16.63 -7.44
CA SER A 12 -3.60 16.80 -6.07
C SER A 12 -2.50 16.54 -5.02
N GLN A 13 -1.67 15.51 -5.22
CA GLN A 13 -0.53 15.21 -4.35
C GLN A 13 0.53 16.32 -4.43
N SER A 14 0.88 16.77 -5.64
CA SER A 14 1.80 17.90 -5.83
C SER A 14 1.24 19.17 -5.20
N GLY A 15 -0.07 19.39 -5.30
CA GLY A 15 -0.84 20.40 -4.58
C GLY A 15 -0.63 20.35 -3.07
N GLY A 16 -0.86 19.18 -2.48
CA GLY A 16 -0.66 18.94 -1.05
C GLY A 16 0.78 19.14 -0.60
N GLN A 17 1.76 18.67 -1.38
CA GLN A 17 3.19 18.85 -1.08
C GLN A 17 3.61 20.32 -1.17
N ALA A 18 3.19 21.02 -2.21
CA ALA A 18 3.43 22.46 -2.38
C ALA A 18 2.79 23.26 -1.23
N LEU A 19 1.55 22.93 -0.85
CA LEU A 19 0.88 23.50 0.31
C LEU A 19 1.70 23.28 1.58
N ALA A 20 2.12 22.04 1.86
CA ALA A 20 2.85 21.70 3.07
C ALA A 20 4.20 22.43 3.14
N TYR A 21 4.96 22.44 2.05
CA TYR A 21 6.23 23.15 1.94
C TYR A 21 6.04 24.66 2.18
N TYR A 22 5.12 25.28 1.43
CA TYR A 22 4.88 26.72 1.49
C TYR A 22 4.35 27.14 2.87
N SER A 23 3.47 26.34 3.46
CA SER A 23 2.95 26.58 4.80
C SER A 23 4.07 26.55 5.84
N LYS A 24 4.96 25.55 5.76
CA LYS A 24 6.11 25.39 6.67
C LYS A 24 7.12 26.53 6.58
N VAL A 25 7.52 26.91 5.35
CA VAL A 25 8.48 28.00 5.13
C VAL A 25 7.97 29.32 5.69
N ASN A 26 6.68 29.60 5.54
CA ASN A 26 6.07 30.85 5.98
C ASN A 26 5.49 30.78 7.41
N ASN A 27 5.54 29.61 8.06
CA ASN A 27 4.90 29.33 9.34
C ASN A 27 3.42 29.78 9.42
N ARG A 28 2.67 29.56 8.33
CA ARG A 28 1.28 30.01 8.15
C ARG A 28 0.44 28.92 7.50
N SER A 29 -0.86 28.93 7.79
CA SER A 29 -1.83 28.06 7.14
C SER A 29 -2.39 28.69 5.87
N TYR A 30 -2.57 27.87 4.83
CA TYR A 30 -3.12 28.28 3.55
C TYR A 30 -4.31 27.39 3.17
N ARG A 31 -5.26 27.93 2.41
CA ARG A 31 -6.26 27.13 1.69
C ARG A 31 -5.66 26.74 0.34
N LEU A 32 -5.63 25.45 0.06
CA LEU A 32 -5.31 24.90 -1.25
C LEU A 32 -6.57 24.87 -2.11
N LYS A 33 -6.45 25.43 -3.32
CA LYS A 33 -7.33 25.15 -4.45
C LYS A 33 -6.46 24.58 -5.56
N TRP A 34 -6.93 23.52 -6.20
CA TRP A 34 -6.25 22.94 -7.35
C TRP A 34 -7.22 22.82 -8.52
N GLU A 35 -6.69 22.98 -9.73
CA GLU A 35 -7.42 22.83 -10.97
C GLU A 35 -6.53 22.15 -12.02
N ASP A 36 -7.05 21.10 -12.65
CA ASP A 36 -6.38 20.47 -13.79
C ASP A 36 -6.74 21.26 -15.06
N ILE A 37 -5.80 22.07 -15.56
CA ILE A 37 -6.01 23.00 -16.67
C ILE A 37 -5.84 22.31 -18.03
N ALA A 38 -4.93 21.33 -18.11
CA ALA A 38 -4.70 20.54 -19.32
C ALA A 38 -4.11 19.17 -18.96
N ALA A 39 -4.04 18.24 -19.91
CA ALA A 39 -3.61 16.85 -19.70
C ALA A 39 -2.25 16.67 -18.98
N LYS A 40 -1.42 17.72 -18.88
CA LYS A 40 -0.11 17.68 -18.21
C LYS A 40 0.16 18.91 -17.32
N CYS A 41 -0.84 19.72 -17.00
CA CYS A 41 -0.65 20.94 -16.20
C CYS A 41 -1.78 21.12 -15.20
N ALA A 42 -1.41 21.38 -13.94
CA ALA A 42 -2.32 21.77 -12.88
C ALA A 42 -1.94 23.14 -12.33
N SER A 43 -2.94 23.99 -12.06
CA SER A 43 -2.74 25.21 -11.27
C SER A 43 -3.05 24.93 -9.81
N ILE A 44 -2.14 25.37 -8.96
CA ILE A 44 -2.23 25.32 -7.50
C ILE A 44 -2.34 26.76 -7.03
N MET A 45 -3.46 27.08 -6.39
CA MET A 45 -3.68 28.36 -5.74
C MET A 45 -3.64 28.19 -4.22
N LEU A 46 -2.78 28.97 -3.58
CA LEU A 46 -2.64 29.05 -2.13
C LEU A 46 -3.15 30.40 -1.63
N GLU A 47 -4.22 30.37 -0.84
CA GLU A 47 -4.79 31.56 -0.20
C GLU A 47 -4.39 31.58 1.28
N ASP A 48 -3.72 32.66 1.73
CA ASP A 48 -3.32 32.81 3.14
C ASP A 48 -4.57 32.89 4.04
N LYS A 49 -4.66 32.03 5.05
CA LYS A 49 -5.74 32.06 6.04
C LYS A 49 -5.41 32.96 7.25
N GLY A 50 -4.17 33.44 7.36
CA GLY A 50 -3.69 34.25 8.49
C GLY A 50 -3.57 33.50 9.82
N ALA A 51 -3.89 32.20 9.86
CA ALA A 51 -3.80 31.39 11.07
C ALA A 51 -2.46 30.63 11.13
N ALA A 52 -2.00 30.33 12.34
CA ALA A 52 -0.80 29.54 12.59
C ALA A 52 -0.96 28.11 12.03
N LEU A 53 0.18 27.48 11.70
CA LEU A 53 0.20 26.08 11.33
C LEU A 53 -0.37 25.19 12.44
N PRO A 54 -1.27 24.24 12.12
CA PRO A 54 -1.71 23.26 13.10
C PRO A 54 -0.51 22.40 13.53
N LYS A 55 -0.44 22.07 14.83
CA LYS A 55 0.56 21.11 15.33
C LYS A 55 0.27 19.75 14.71
N VAL A 56 1.29 19.16 14.08
CA VAL A 56 1.20 17.82 13.52
C VAL A 56 1.42 16.81 14.66
N GLY A 57 0.42 15.99 14.95
CA GLY A 57 0.60 14.82 15.83
C GLY A 57 1.32 13.70 15.07
N SER A 58 2.12 12.88 15.76
CA SER A 58 2.63 11.63 15.18
C SER A 58 1.48 10.66 14.97
N VAL A 59 1.56 9.84 13.93
CA VAL A 59 0.70 8.68 13.74
C VAL A 59 1.60 7.46 13.76
N GLU A 60 1.55 6.72 14.86
CA GLU A 60 2.26 5.45 14.98
C GLU A 60 1.44 4.34 14.29
N PRO A 61 2.08 3.42 13.58
CA PRO A 61 1.39 2.24 13.04
C PRO A 61 0.84 1.38 14.18
N GLN A 62 -0.27 0.68 13.90
CA GLN A 62 -0.87 -0.27 14.86
C GLN A 62 -0.11 -1.60 14.96
N TRP A 63 0.94 -1.76 14.17
CA TRP A 63 1.80 -2.93 14.12
C TRP A 63 3.26 -2.49 14.29
N LYS A 64 4.07 -3.36 14.86
CA LYS A 64 5.53 -3.14 14.91
C LYS A 64 6.18 -3.47 13.57
N LEU A 65 7.20 -2.69 13.21
CA LEU A 65 8.00 -2.90 12.01
C LEU A 65 9.26 -3.71 12.35
N GLU A 66 9.49 -4.81 11.64
CA GLU A 66 10.78 -5.50 11.64
C GLU A 66 11.80 -4.70 10.80
N ASN A 67 13.10 -4.99 10.98
CA ASN A 67 14.12 -4.42 10.12
C ASN A 67 13.89 -4.81 8.66
N ALA A 68 14.31 -3.93 7.74
CA ALA A 68 14.29 -4.21 6.32
C ALA A 68 15.11 -5.47 5.98
N ALA A 69 14.72 -6.15 4.89
CA ALA A 69 15.45 -7.31 4.41
C ALA A 69 16.92 -6.94 4.09
N PRO A 70 17.88 -7.88 4.24
CA PRO A 70 19.25 -7.65 3.81
C PRO A 70 19.26 -7.40 2.29
N THR A 71 19.62 -6.19 1.87
CA THR A 71 19.64 -5.85 0.44
C THR A 71 20.81 -6.54 -0.27
N LYS A 72 20.52 -7.41 -1.23
CA LYS A 72 21.48 -7.70 -2.31
C LYS A 72 21.43 -6.52 -3.29
N HIS A 73 22.53 -5.77 -3.37
CA HIS A 73 22.61 -4.46 -4.07
C HIS A 73 22.12 -4.44 -5.54
N SER A 74 21.97 -5.59 -6.20
CA SER A 74 21.60 -5.69 -7.62
C SER A 74 20.11 -5.50 -7.95
N HIS A 75 19.20 -5.51 -6.96
CA HIS A 75 17.74 -5.43 -7.21
C HIS A 75 17.01 -4.39 -6.34
N HIS A 76 17.70 -3.35 -5.85
CA HIS A 76 17.01 -2.29 -5.13
C HIS A 76 16.02 -1.57 -6.08
N PRO A 77 14.77 -1.27 -5.67
CA PRO A 77 13.82 -0.58 -6.57
C PRO A 77 14.30 0.80 -7.03
N LEU A 78 15.10 1.47 -6.20
CA LEU A 78 15.81 2.72 -6.54
C LEU A 78 17.13 2.49 -7.31
N SER A 79 17.46 1.27 -7.75
CA SER A 79 18.79 0.99 -8.34
C SER A 79 18.94 1.48 -9.79
N ASN A 80 17.83 1.63 -10.53
CA ASN A 80 17.88 2.09 -11.92
C ASN A 80 16.82 3.15 -12.26
N PRO A 81 16.79 4.29 -11.55
CA PRO A 81 15.81 5.33 -11.80
C PRO A 81 16.13 6.01 -13.13
N THR A 82 15.21 5.93 -14.09
CA THR A 82 15.19 6.95 -15.15
C THR A 82 14.53 8.18 -14.56
N SER A 83 15.24 9.31 -14.60
CA SER A 83 14.74 10.63 -14.18
C SER A 83 14.33 11.42 -15.42
N PRO A 84 13.09 11.27 -15.92
CA PRO A 84 12.57 12.20 -16.91
C PRO A 84 12.56 13.64 -16.37
N ALA A 85 12.43 14.60 -17.29
CA ALA A 85 12.33 16.01 -16.94
C ALA A 85 11.25 16.27 -15.87
N PHE A 86 11.47 17.30 -15.04
CA PHE A 86 10.56 17.77 -13.99
C PHE A 86 10.37 16.84 -12.78
N GLY A 87 11.42 16.15 -12.33
CA GLY A 87 11.40 15.40 -11.07
C GLY A 87 10.46 14.19 -11.06
N ARG A 88 10.07 13.73 -12.26
CA ARG A 88 9.31 12.50 -12.42
C ARG A 88 10.25 11.31 -12.25
N TRP A 89 9.71 10.23 -11.70
CA TRP A 89 10.43 8.99 -11.61
C TRP A 89 9.67 7.89 -12.34
N LYS A 90 10.37 7.15 -13.21
CA LYS A 90 9.82 5.98 -13.88
C LYS A 90 10.57 4.72 -13.49
N MET A 91 9.81 3.65 -13.32
CA MET A 91 10.32 2.29 -13.17
C MET A 91 9.60 1.41 -14.18
N ASN A 92 10.34 0.71 -15.04
CA ASN A 92 9.79 -0.10 -16.14
C ASN A 92 8.75 0.66 -16.99
N SER A 93 9.04 1.93 -17.31
CA SER A 93 8.16 2.85 -18.07
C SER A 93 6.87 3.31 -17.36
N VAL A 94 6.58 2.80 -16.17
CA VAL A 94 5.47 3.23 -15.31
C VAL A 94 5.90 4.46 -14.51
N GLU A 95 5.07 5.51 -14.49
CA GLU A 95 5.30 6.68 -13.63
C GLU A 95 5.04 6.30 -12.17
N MET A 96 6.04 6.56 -11.33
CA MET A 96 6.01 6.25 -9.91
C MET A 96 5.97 7.55 -9.10
N CYS A 97 5.30 7.50 -7.95
CA CYS A 97 5.42 8.52 -6.92
C CYS A 97 5.87 7.88 -5.60
N LEU A 98 6.62 8.64 -4.80
CA LEU A 98 6.97 8.24 -3.45
C LEU A 98 5.93 8.80 -2.49
N ILE A 99 5.36 7.91 -1.68
CA ILE A 99 4.40 8.25 -0.63
C ILE A 99 4.99 7.83 0.71
N SER A 100 4.89 8.69 1.72
CA SER A 100 5.27 8.34 3.09
C SER A 100 4.24 7.39 3.69
N SER A 101 4.70 6.38 4.43
CA SER A 101 3.82 5.45 5.16
C SER A 101 2.87 6.17 6.13
N ASP A 102 3.30 7.27 6.75
CA ASP A 102 2.47 8.11 7.63
C ASP A 102 1.24 8.68 6.90
N LEU A 103 1.34 8.97 5.59
CA LEU A 103 0.18 9.44 4.82
C LEU A 103 -0.90 8.36 4.73
N ILE A 104 -0.51 7.10 4.51
CA ILE A 104 -1.44 5.98 4.43
C ILE A 104 -2.14 5.80 5.79
N LEU A 105 -1.39 5.86 6.89
CA LEU A 105 -1.94 5.77 8.25
C LEU A 105 -2.93 6.90 8.55
N ARG A 106 -2.62 8.13 8.11
CA ARG A 106 -3.54 9.27 8.26
C ARG A 106 -4.80 9.09 7.43
N ILE A 107 -4.69 8.63 6.18
CA ILE A 107 -5.86 8.35 5.34
C ILE A 107 -6.79 7.37 6.03
N VAL A 108 -6.27 6.28 6.59
CA VAL A 108 -7.08 5.31 7.35
C VAL A 108 -7.79 5.98 8.52
N LYS A 109 -7.07 6.80 9.31
CA LYS A 109 -7.62 7.51 10.46
C LYS A 109 -8.71 8.52 10.08
N GLU A 110 -8.55 9.21 8.97
CA GLU A 110 -9.53 10.21 8.48
C GLU A 110 -10.76 9.56 7.85
N ILE A 111 -10.62 8.38 7.24
CA ILE A 111 -11.75 7.64 6.65
C ILE A 111 -12.56 6.90 7.71
N TYR A 112 -11.89 6.36 8.73
CA TYR A 112 -12.49 5.55 9.79
C TYR A 112 -13.84 6.08 10.34
N PRO A 113 -13.99 7.38 10.68
CA PRO A 113 -15.24 7.91 11.22
C PRO A 113 -16.43 7.86 10.26
N PHE A 114 -16.19 7.72 8.96
CA PHE A 114 -17.20 7.70 7.91
C PHE A 114 -17.56 6.29 7.46
N VAL A 115 -16.87 5.26 7.96
CA VAL A 115 -17.16 3.88 7.62
C VAL A 115 -18.45 3.44 8.33
N GLN A 116 -19.45 3.08 7.53
CA GLN A 116 -20.67 2.47 8.04
C GLN A 116 -20.36 1.02 8.45
N THR A 117 -20.70 0.65 9.68
CA THR A 117 -20.42 -0.68 10.23
C THR A 117 -21.39 -1.77 9.76
N ASN A 118 -22.36 -1.45 8.91
CA ASN A 118 -23.34 -2.40 8.36
C ASN A 118 -22.84 -3.05 7.05
N ILE A 119 -21.59 -3.51 7.02
CA ILE A 119 -21.01 -4.21 5.87
C ILE A 119 -21.15 -5.72 6.06
N GLU A 120 -21.49 -6.42 4.98
CA GLU A 120 -21.76 -7.87 4.97
C GLU A 120 -20.69 -8.70 5.69
N THR A 121 -21.14 -9.77 6.34
CA THR A 121 -20.33 -10.62 7.22
C THR A 121 -19.37 -11.58 6.51
N ASP A 122 -19.49 -11.75 5.19
CA ASP A 122 -18.65 -12.70 4.43
C ASP A 122 -17.32 -12.07 4.01
N ARG A 123 -16.46 -11.80 5.01
CA ARG A 123 -15.17 -11.13 4.84
C ARG A 123 -14.10 -12.10 4.35
N GLN A 124 -13.33 -11.69 3.34
CA GLN A 124 -12.16 -12.44 2.86
C GLN A 124 -10.93 -12.27 3.75
N TYR A 125 -10.97 -11.35 4.71
CA TYR A 125 -9.84 -10.99 5.55
C TYR A 125 -10.19 -11.10 7.03
N CYS A 126 -9.22 -11.55 7.81
CA CYS A 126 -9.25 -11.55 9.27
C CYS A 126 -7.99 -10.87 9.80
N TRP A 127 -8.15 -9.70 10.45
CA TRP A 127 -7.05 -8.92 11.02
C TRP A 127 -6.96 -9.15 12.53
N LYS A 128 -5.96 -9.90 13.01
CA LYS A 128 -5.79 -10.14 14.44
C LYS A 128 -5.25 -8.88 15.14
N ASN A 129 -5.78 -8.58 16.33
CA ASN A 129 -5.41 -7.43 17.16
C ASN A 129 -5.65 -6.05 16.51
N ILE A 130 -6.47 -5.98 15.46
CA ILE A 130 -6.91 -4.73 14.83
C ILE A 130 -8.38 -4.47 15.22
N PRO A 131 -8.75 -3.25 15.66
CA PRO A 131 -10.14 -2.91 15.93
C PRO A 131 -11.05 -3.17 14.73
N GLU A 132 -12.26 -3.67 14.96
CA GLU A 132 -13.14 -4.14 13.89
C GLU A 132 -13.43 -3.07 12.84
N GLU A 133 -13.69 -1.83 13.25
CA GLU A 133 -14.07 -0.75 12.34
C GLU A 133 -12.86 -0.24 11.54
N ILE A 134 -11.64 -0.36 12.09
CA ILE A 134 -10.40 -0.19 11.31
C ILE A 134 -10.21 -1.34 10.34
N GLY A 135 -10.53 -2.56 10.77
CA GLY A 135 -10.51 -3.75 9.94
C GLY A 135 -11.39 -3.58 8.69
N ILE A 136 -12.53 -2.89 8.78
CA ILE A 136 -13.39 -2.62 7.62
C ILE A 136 -12.69 -1.70 6.61
N VAL A 137 -12.00 -0.65 7.07
CA VAL A 137 -11.18 0.20 6.20
C VAL A 137 -10.07 -0.64 5.55
N TRP A 138 -9.46 -1.54 6.31
CA TRP A 138 -8.40 -2.42 5.82
C TRP A 138 -8.91 -3.41 4.77
N ASP A 139 -10.12 -3.95 4.91
CA ASP A 139 -10.76 -4.77 3.87
C ASP A 139 -10.88 -3.96 2.58
N ALA A 140 -11.42 -2.75 2.63
CA ALA A 140 -11.58 -1.91 1.45
C ALA A 140 -10.23 -1.61 0.76
N ILE A 141 -9.17 -1.37 1.54
CA ILE A 141 -7.81 -1.18 1.02
C ILE A 141 -7.27 -2.47 0.39
N ALA A 142 -7.47 -3.61 1.05
CA ALA A 142 -7.01 -4.91 0.56
C ALA A 142 -7.75 -5.33 -0.71
N ASP A 143 -9.07 -5.15 -0.76
CA ASP A 143 -9.88 -5.42 -1.95
C ASP A 143 -9.49 -4.51 -3.11
N SER A 144 -9.27 -3.21 -2.85
CA SER A 144 -8.78 -2.29 -3.89
C SER A 144 -7.42 -2.73 -4.44
N SER A 145 -6.50 -3.14 -3.55
CA SER A 145 -5.17 -3.66 -3.94
C SER A 145 -5.29 -4.96 -4.74
N LYS A 146 -6.20 -5.85 -4.33
CA LYS A 146 -6.52 -7.12 -5.01
C LYS A 146 -7.06 -6.86 -6.42
N GLU A 147 -8.06 -6.00 -6.55
CA GLU A 147 -8.68 -5.64 -7.84
C GLU A 147 -7.68 -5.01 -8.80
N LEU A 148 -6.86 -4.07 -8.33
CA LEU A 148 -5.78 -3.48 -9.12
C LEU A 148 -4.82 -4.54 -9.66
N PHE A 149 -4.44 -5.52 -8.83
CA PHE A 149 -3.58 -6.61 -9.28
C PHE A 149 -4.28 -7.55 -10.26
N LEU A 150 -5.53 -7.95 -10.00
CA LEU A 150 -6.28 -8.82 -10.90
C LEU A 150 -6.53 -8.17 -12.27
N SER A 151 -6.61 -6.84 -12.32
CA SER A 151 -6.69 -6.08 -13.56
C SER A 151 -5.37 -6.00 -14.34
N SER A 152 -4.24 -6.38 -13.73
CA SER A 152 -2.93 -6.41 -14.39
C SER A 152 -2.76 -7.67 -15.23
N GLU A 153 -1.87 -7.60 -16.22
CA GLU A 153 -1.49 -8.73 -17.10
C GLU A 153 -0.40 -9.64 -16.47
N GLU A 154 -0.12 -9.50 -15.17
CA GLU A 154 0.96 -10.25 -14.51
C GLU A 154 0.62 -11.75 -14.40
N HIS A 155 1.38 -12.62 -15.08
CA HIS A 155 1.23 -14.06 -14.94
C HIS A 155 1.92 -14.57 -13.66
N ILE A 156 1.23 -15.42 -12.91
CA ILE A 156 1.75 -15.99 -11.65
C ILE A 156 1.89 -17.49 -11.80
N ILE A 157 3.10 -17.99 -11.60
CA ILE A 157 3.42 -19.41 -11.62
C ILE A 157 4.19 -19.72 -10.34
N VAL A 158 3.65 -20.62 -9.53
CA VAL A 158 4.23 -21.06 -8.26
C VAL A 158 4.21 -22.58 -8.27
N SER A 159 5.38 -23.20 -8.05
CA SER A 159 5.50 -24.67 -7.99
C SER A 159 5.66 -25.15 -6.55
N ASN A 160 6.35 -24.38 -5.71
CA ASN A 160 6.62 -24.71 -4.32
C ASN A 160 6.36 -23.48 -3.41
N PRO A 161 6.07 -23.69 -2.11
CA PRO A 161 5.92 -22.59 -1.16
C PRO A 161 7.10 -21.61 -1.14
N SER A 162 8.33 -22.08 -1.36
CA SER A 162 9.53 -21.23 -1.42
C SER A 162 9.52 -20.21 -2.55
N ASP A 163 8.80 -20.47 -3.65
CA ASP A 163 8.77 -19.60 -4.82
C ASP A 163 8.08 -18.26 -4.50
N TRP A 164 7.21 -18.25 -3.50
CA TRP A 164 6.60 -17.04 -2.94
C TRP A 164 7.62 -16.03 -2.44
N ILE A 165 8.82 -16.46 -2.01
CA ILE A 165 9.87 -15.54 -1.56
C ILE A 165 10.33 -14.66 -2.72
N GLY A 166 10.66 -15.28 -3.86
CA GLY A 166 11.08 -14.54 -5.07
C GLY A 166 9.94 -13.71 -5.65
N LEU A 167 8.73 -14.27 -5.69
CA LEU A 167 7.55 -13.53 -6.14
C LEU A 167 7.27 -12.32 -5.24
N GLY A 168 7.48 -12.45 -3.92
CA GLY A 168 7.38 -11.35 -2.97
C GLY A 168 8.32 -10.19 -3.29
N ASP A 169 9.50 -10.47 -3.83
CA ASP A 169 10.41 -9.40 -4.24
C ASP A 169 9.87 -8.58 -5.41
N GLU A 170 9.29 -9.25 -6.41
CA GLU A 170 8.69 -8.60 -7.57
C GLU A 170 7.41 -7.85 -7.21
N LEU A 171 6.56 -8.46 -6.38
CA LEU A 171 5.25 -7.91 -6.05
C LEU A 171 5.32 -6.87 -4.94
N LEU A 172 6.17 -7.03 -3.93
CA LEU A 172 6.17 -6.19 -2.73
C LEU A 172 7.45 -5.37 -2.61
N SER A 173 8.62 -6.01 -2.68
CA SER A 173 9.90 -5.33 -2.40
C SER A 173 10.13 -4.15 -3.33
N ILE A 174 9.89 -4.33 -4.64
CA ILE A 174 10.02 -3.28 -5.67
C ILE A 174 9.12 -2.06 -5.39
N GLN A 175 7.95 -2.28 -4.79
CA GLN A 175 7.01 -1.21 -4.45
C GLN A 175 7.21 -0.65 -3.03
N GLY A 176 8.25 -1.11 -2.33
CA GLY A 176 8.51 -0.74 -0.95
C GLY A 176 7.46 -1.30 0.02
N LEU A 177 6.73 -2.36 -0.35
CA LEU A 177 5.65 -2.91 0.47
C LEU A 177 6.13 -3.91 1.55
N GLY A 178 7.44 -4.20 1.58
CA GLY A 178 8.05 -5.23 2.42
C GLY A 178 8.59 -6.38 1.58
N SER A 179 9.13 -7.41 2.23
CA SER A 179 9.69 -8.59 1.57
C SER A 179 9.28 -9.86 2.31
N ILE A 180 9.09 -10.97 1.59
CA ILE A 180 8.79 -12.25 2.23
C ILE A 180 10.08 -12.86 2.79
N LYS A 181 10.09 -13.14 4.10
CA LYS A 181 11.18 -13.75 4.84
C LYS A 181 11.19 -15.26 4.73
N SER A 182 10.02 -15.86 4.84
CA SER A 182 9.81 -17.30 4.75
C SER A 182 8.40 -17.60 4.26
N CYS A 183 8.23 -18.73 3.59
CA CYS A 183 6.94 -19.26 3.18
C CYS A 183 6.93 -20.77 3.34
N GLN A 184 5.86 -21.31 3.93
CA GLN A 184 5.68 -22.74 4.18
C GLN A 184 4.26 -23.17 3.79
N SER A 185 4.10 -24.44 3.41
CA SER A 185 2.77 -25.03 3.20
C SER A 185 2.05 -25.14 4.55
N MET A 186 0.80 -24.69 4.59
CA MET A 186 -0.10 -24.87 5.72
C MET A 186 -0.83 -26.20 5.63
N ASP A 187 -1.21 -26.60 4.42
CA ASP A 187 -1.97 -27.81 4.11
C ASP A 187 -1.62 -28.34 2.71
N GLU A 188 -2.28 -29.43 2.31
CA GLU A 188 -2.17 -30.05 0.97
C GLU A 188 -3.03 -29.32 -0.09
N ASN A 189 -3.77 -28.28 0.32
CA ASN A 189 -4.75 -27.56 -0.49
C ASN A 189 -4.23 -26.17 -0.90
N GLY A 190 -2.92 -26.03 -1.09
CA GLY A 190 -2.29 -24.77 -1.49
C GLY A 190 -2.30 -23.69 -0.41
N GLY A 191 -2.73 -24.00 0.81
CA GLY A 191 -2.66 -23.08 1.94
C GLY A 191 -1.20 -22.77 2.27
N ILE A 192 -0.89 -21.50 2.55
CA ILE A 192 0.47 -21.02 2.81
C ILE A 192 0.55 -20.12 4.03
N ILE A 193 1.69 -20.18 4.71
CA ILE A 193 2.05 -19.31 5.84
C ILE A 193 3.30 -18.52 5.44
N MET A 194 3.20 -17.20 5.48
CA MET A 194 4.28 -16.28 5.15
C MET A 194 4.68 -15.42 6.34
N GLN A 195 5.98 -15.19 6.49
CA GLN A 195 6.54 -14.19 7.40
C GLN A 195 7.26 -13.11 6.60
N PHE A 196 7.37 -11.89 7.14
CA PHE A 196 7.86 -10.73 6.39
C PHE A 196 9.05 -10.03 7.05
N TYR A 197 9.89 -9.41 6.23
CA TYR A 197 10.85 -8.38 6.60
C TYR A 197 10.30 -6.99 6.27
N GLY A 198 10.65 -5.99 7.09
CA GLY A 198 10.16 -4.62 6.90
C GLY A 198 8.64 -4.57 6.77
N GLY A 199 8.11 -3.48 6.21
CA GLY A 199 6.72 -3.46 5.76
C GLY A 199 6.14 -2.06 5.68
N VAL A 200 5.19 -1.91 4.76
CA VAL A 200 4.18 -0.86 4.86
C VAL A 200 2.85 -1.51 5.25
N HIS A 201 1.75 -0.79 5.10
CA HIS A 201 0.44 -1.17 5.59
C HIS A 201 0.01 -2.61 5.21
N PRO A 202 -0.28 -3.50 6.19
CA PRO A 202 -0.59 -4.92 5.95
C PRO A 202 -1.68 -5.18 4.92
N ALA A 203 -2.74 -4.36 4.92
CA ALA A 203 -3.84 -4.50 3.98
C ALA A 203 -3.40 -4.43 2.50
N LEU A 204 -2.45 -3.54 2.15
CA LEU A 204 -1.98 -3.38 0.78
C LEU A 204 -1.29 -4.65 0.27
N GLY A 205 -0.36 -5.18 1.06
CA GLY A 205 0.35 -6.41 0.72
C GLY A 205 -0.57 -7.63 0.70
N SER A 206 -1.47 -7.72 1.68
CA SER A 206 -2.43 -8.83 1.80
C SER A 206 -3.36 -8.92 0.59
N GLY A 207 -3.89 -7.80 0.10
CA GLY A 207 -4.73 -7.76 -1.10
C GLY A 207 -4.00 -8.26 -2.35
N LYS A 208 -2.77 -7.77 -2.56
CA LYS A 208 -1.94 -8.14 -3.70
C LYS A 208 -1.53 -9.61 -3.66
N LEU A 209 -1.10 -10.11 -2.50
CA LEU A 209 -0.73 -11.52 -2.33
C LEU A 209 -1.92 -12.46 -2.45
N LEU A 210 -3.10 -12.08 -1.94
CA LEU A 210 -4.32 -12.85 -2.13
C LEU A 210 -4.65 -12.98 -3.63
N ALA A 211 -4.59 -11.88 -4.38
CA ALA A 211 -4.84 -11.90 -5.81
C ALA A 211 -3.86 -12.83 -6.55
N ALA A 212 -2.57 -12.75 -6.22
CA ALA A 212 -1.56 -13.63 -6.78
C ALA A 212 -1.83 -15.11 -6.46
N TRP A 213 -2.25 -15.42 -5.24
CA TRP A 213 -2.63 -16.77 -4.81
C TRP A 213 -3.86 -17.28 -5.55
N GLN A 214 -4.89 -16.44 -5.70
CA GLN A 214 -6.09 -16.82 -6.47
C GLN A 214 -5.75 -17.06 -7.94
N ARG A 215 -4.80 -16.31 -8.50
CA ARG A 215 -4.32 -16.49 -9.88
C ARG A 215 -3.51 -17.79 -10.04
N SER A 216 -2.72 -18.20 -9.04
CA SER A 216 -1.98 -19.47 -9.08
C SER A 216 -2.87 -20.69 -8.84
N GLU A 217 -3.84 -20.59 -7.92
CA GLU A 217 -4.68 -21.71 -7.48
C GLU A 217 -6.01 -21.82 -8.25
N GLY A 218 -6.41 -20.78 -8.98
CA GLY A 218 -7.64 -20.75 -9.76
C GLY A 218 -8.93 -20.74 -8.94
N ARG A 219 -8.89 -20.30 -7.67
CA ARG A 219 -10.02 -20.33 -6.73
C ARG A 219 -9.98 -19.20 -5.71
N ASP A 220 -11.09 -18.97 -5.02
CA ASP A 220 -11.20 -17.96 -3.97
C ASP A 220 -10.42 -18.32 -2.70
N GLY A 221 -9.69 -17.33 -2.19
CA GLY A 221 -8.92 -17.44 -0.95
C GLY A 221 -9.52 -16.63 0.20
N HIS A 222 -8.98 -16.89 1.38
CA HIS A 222 -9.19 -16.15 2.61
C HIS A 222 -7.83 -15.86 3.23
N VAL A 223 -7.70 -14.70 3.85
CA VAL A 223 -6.47 -14.20 4.45
C VAL A 223 -6.66 -14.01 5.95
N GLU A 224 -5.71 -14.53 6.73
CA GLU A 224 -5.55 -14.16 8.12
C GLU A 224 -4.21 -13.45 8.31
N TRP A 225 -4.25 -12.27 8.91
CA TRP A 225 -3.04 -11.51 9.23
C TRP A 225 -2.90 -11.34 10.73
N SER A 226 -1.66 -11.44 11.21
CA SER A 226 -1.32 -11.17 12.60
C SER A 226 0.08 -10.58 12.72
N GLU A 227 0.34 -9.89 13.82
CA GLU A 227 1.69 -9.43 14.19
C GLU A 227 2.02 -9.92 15.60
N ASN A 228 3.24 -10.44 15.76
CA ASN A 228 3.77 -10.85 17.04
C ASN A 228 5.23 -10.37 17.18
N ASN A 229 5.46 -9.46 18.13
CA ASN A 229 6.78 -8.92 18.48
C ASN A 229 7.57 -8.32 17.29
N GLY A 230 6.87 -7.71 16.32
CA GLY A 230 7.44 -7.10 15.12
C GLY A 230 7.43 -8.02 13.90
N THR A 231 7.28 -9.33 14.09
CA THR A 231 7.19 -10.26 12.97
C THR A 231 5.73 -10.36 12.52
N GLN A 232 5.48 -9.89 11.31
CA GLN A 232 4.20 -10.03 10.64
C GLN A 232 4.06 -11.43 10.05
N GLN A 233 2.87 -12.00 10.18
CA GLN A 233 2.51 -13.28 9.60
C GLN A 233 1.22 -13.14 8.79
N LEU A 234 1.24 -13.69 7.58
CA LEU A 234 0.09 -13.79 6.69
C LEU A 234 -0.18 -15.26 6.39
N ILE A 235 -1.42 -15.67 6.55
CA ILE A 235 -1.90 -17.00 6.17
C ILE A 235 -2.88 -16.82 5.02
N ILE A 236 -2.67 -17.54 3.92
CA ILE A 236 -3.62 -17.58 2.80
C ILE A 236 -4.10 -19.02 2.65
N LYS A 237 -5.40 -19.22 2.53
CA LYS A 237 -6.02 -20.54 2.39
C LYS A 237 -7.27 -20.48 1.53
N SER A 238 -7.74 -21.63 1.04
CA SER A 238 -9.02 -21.71 0.34
C SER A 238 -10.16 -21.16 1.20
N ARG A 239 -11.04 -20.37 0.58
CA ARG A 239 -12.22 -19.79 1.25
C ARG A 239 -13.23 -20.86 1.64
N ARG A 240 -13.29 -21.97 0.89
CA ARG A 240 -14.22 -23.08 1.12
C ARG A 240 -13.47 -24.33 1.56
N ILE A 241 -14.11 -25.13 2.39
CA ILE A 241 -13.62 -26.46 2.78
C ILE A 241 -13.50 -27.30 1.50
N ILE A 242 -12.30 -27.81 1.25
CA ILE A 242 -12.04 -28.73 0.15
C ILE A 242 -12.26 -30.13 0.69
N ALA A 243 -13.12 -30.90 0.00
CA ALA A 243 -13.31 -32.31 0.33
C ALA A 243 -11.98 -33.05 0.13
N LYS A 244 -11.59 -33.88 1.11
CA LYS A 244 -10.47 -34.80 0.92
C LYS A 244 -10.96 -35.94 0.02
N GLU A 245 -10.31 -36.13 -1.12
CA GLU A 245 -10.47 -37.35 -1.93
C GLU A 245 -9.86 -38.57 -1.24
#